data_AF-A0A7I8IJL3-F1
#
_entry.id   AF-A0A7I8IJL3-F1
#
_cell.length_a   1.000
_cell.length_b   1.000
_cell.length_c   1.000
_cell.angle_alpha   90.00
_cell.angle_beta   90.00
_cell.angle_gamma   90.00
#
_symmetry.space_group_name_H-M   'P 1'
#
loop_
_entity.id
_entity.type
_entity.pdbx_description
1 polymer ?
#
loop_
_entity_poly.entity_id
_entity_poly.type
_entity_poly.pdbx_seq_one_letter_code
_entity_poly.pdbx_strand_id
1 'polypeptide(L)'
;MQKTLERYQKCSYSIAEPVVPCKETLSGCLHNSYQEYLKLKGRVEALQRSERTLLGEDLDSLNTRELEQLENQLEMSLKHIRSIKTQVMLDQLCDLKRKEQMLQESNRVLRQKLQENGPENCLQLMWGINGVDSGDPSAEPPALTQNVSAGFVSGWV
;
A
#
# COMPACT_ATOMS: atom_id res chain seq x y z
N MET A 1 -15.99 -38.68 -11.53
CA MET A 1 -16.40 -39.10 -10.17
C MET A 1 -15.49 -40.17 -9.58
N GLN A 2 -15.20 -41.26 -10.31
CA GLN A 2 -14.27 -42.32 -9.86
C GLN A 2 -12.88 -41.83 -9.42
N LYS A 3 -12.26 -40.91 -10.17
CA LYS A 3 -10.96 -40.33 -9.81
C LYS A 3 -10.99 -39.54 -8.48
N THR A 4 -12.12 -38.95 -8.15
CA THR A 4 -12.34 -38.22 -6.88
C THR A 4 -12.51 -39.21 -5.73
N LEU A 5 -13.26 -40.28 -5.96
CA LEU A 5 -13.40 -41.41 -5.03
C LEU A 5 -12.07 -42.12 -4.77
N GLU A 6 -11.26 -42.39 -5.81
CA GLU A 6 -9.93 -42.99 -5.68
C GLU A 6 -8.96 -42.11 -4.89
N ARG A 7 -9.00 -40.79 -5.09
CA ARG A 7 -8.21 -39.86 -4.25
C ARG A 7 -8.64 -39.91 -2.80
N TYR A 8 -9.96 -39.89 -2.54
CA TYR A 8 -10.47 -39.97 -1.19
C TYR A 8 -10.09 -41.29 -0.52
N GLN A 9 -10.22 -42.41 -1.25
CA GLN A 9 -9.84 -43.74 -0.79
C GLN A 9 -8.34 -43.83 -0.52
N LYS A 10 -7.48 -43.24 -1.37
CA LYS A 10 -6.05 -43.16 -1.08
C LYS A 10 -5.79 -42.32 0.17
N CYS A 11 -6.32 -41.11 0.28
CA CYS A 11 -6.08 -40.25 1.43
C CYS A 11 -6.64 -40.80 2.76
N SER A 12 -7.73 -41.57 2.74
CA SER A 12 -8.31 -42.20 3.93
C SER A 12 -7.60 -43.49 4.35
N TYR A 13 -6.99 -44.21 3.41
CA TYR A 13 -6.34 -45.50 3.65
C TYR A 13 -4.80 -45.48 3.53
N SER A 14 -4.16 -44.38 3.13
CA SER A 14 -2.69 -44.25 3.08
C SER A 14 -2.00 -44.27 4.45
N ILE A 15 -2.76 -44.27 5.55
CA ILE A 15 -2.26 -44.54 6.92
C ILE A 15 -2.21 -46.06 7.20
N ALA A 16 -2.73 -46.91 6.29
CA ALA A 16 -2.85 -48.35 6.47
C ALA A 16 -1.92 -49.14 5.53
N GLU A 17 -0.65 -49.27 5.93
CA GLU A 17 0.17 -50.46 5.61
C GLU A 17 -0.35 -51.67 6.42
N PRO A 18 0.02 -52.94 6.10
CA PRO A 18 -0.83 -54.14 6.22
C PRO A 18 -0.92 -54.73 7.63
N VAL A 19 -1.15 -53.90 8.62
CA VAL A 19 -1.78 -54.31 9.88
C VAL A 19 -3.21 -53.83 9.78
N VAL A 20 -4.15 -54.77 9.73
CA VAL A 20 -5.60 -54.55 9.70
C VAL A 20 -5.94 -53.27 10.46
N PRO A 21 -6.36 -52.17 9.80
CA PRO A 21 -6.83 -51.01 10.55
C PRO A 21 -8.15 -51.44 11.17
N CYS A 22 -8.11 -51.81 12.45
CA CYS A 22 -9.31 -52.06 13.24
C CYS A 22 -10.26 -50.88 13.05
N LYS A 23 -11.56 -51.16 12.99
CA LYS A 23 -12.61 -50.11 12.95
C LYS A 23 -12.39 -49.07 14.06
N GLU A 24 -11.81 -49.50 15.19
CA GLU A 24 -11.40 -48.66 16.31
C GLU A 24 -10.32 -47.62 15.95
N THR A 25 -9.31 -47.95 15.13
CA THR A 25 -8.24 -47.01 14.74
C THR A 25 -8.75 -45.93 13.79
N LEU A 26 -9.62 -46.30 12.82
CA LEU A 26 -10.26 -45.34 11.91
C LEU A 26 -11.27 -44.46 12.67
N SER A 27 -12.04 -45.05 13.59
CA SER A 27 -12.94 -44.34 14.50
C SER A 27 -12.16 -43.39 15.41
N GLY A 28 -10.99 -43.79 15.90
CA GLY A 28 -10.10 -42.95 16.70
C GLY A 28 -9.51 -41.77 15.92
N CYS A 29 -9.13 -41.98 14.65
CA CYS A 29 -8.64 -40.90 13.79
C CYS A 29 -9.75 -39.88 13.46
N LEU A 30 -10.96 -40.35 13.13
CA LEU A 30 -12.12 -39.48 12.91
C LEU A 30 -12.49 -38.71 14.19
N HIS A 31 -12.45 -39.38 15.34
CA HIS A 31 -12.67 -38.77 16.65
C HIS A 31 -11.63 -37.68 16.96
N ASN A 32 -10.35 -37.95 16.72
CA ASN A 32 -9.27 -36.97 16.90
C ASN A 32 -9.47 -35.76 15.98
N SER A 33 -9.74 -35.98 14.68
CA SER A 33 -10.00 -34.89 13.73
C SER A 33 -11.19 -34.01 14.15
N TYR A 34 -12.27 -34.65 14.62
CA TYR A 34 -13.44 -33.93 15.14
C TYR A 34 -13.12 -33.15 16.42
N GLN A 35 -12.31 -33.71 17.33
CA GLN A 35 -11.88 -33.00 18.53
C GLN A 35 -11.02 -31.78 18.20
N GLU A 36 -10.09 -31.89 17.24
CA GLU A 36 -9.29 -30.75 16.77
C GLU A 36 -10.15 -29.69 16.10
N TYR A 37 -11.16 -30.10 15.32
CA TYR A 37 -12.17 -29.18 14.78
C TYR A 37 -12.90 -28.43 15.89
N LEU A 38 -13.37 -29.11 16.94
CA LEU A 38 -14.05 -28.45 18.06
C LEU A 38 -13.15 -27.46 18.79
N LYS A 39 -11.87 -27.80 19.00
CA LYS A 39 -10.88 -26.88 19.56
C LYS A 39 -10.72 -25.64 18.69
N LEU A 40 -10.57 -25.82 17.37
CA LEU A 40 -10.45 -24.71 16.44
C LEU A 40 -11.71 -23.84 16.42
N LYS A 41 -12.89 -24.46 16.37
CA LYS A 41 -14.18 -23.77 16.41
C LYS A 41 -14.31 -22.91 17.67
N GLY A 42 -13.98 -23.47 18.84
CA GLY A 42 -13.99 -22.72 20.10
C GLY A 42 -13.04 -21.51 20.08
N ARG A 43 -11.87 -21.64 19.45
CA ARG A 43 -10.93 -20.52 19.27
C ARG A 43 -11.49 -19.42 18.36
N VAL A 44 -12.13 -19.81 17.25
CA VAL A 44 -12.76 -18.85 16.34
C VAL A 44 -13.89 -18.08 17.04
N GLU A 45 -14.75 -18.79 17.76
CA GLU A 45 -15.85 -18.16 18.52
C GLU A 45 -15.33 -17.21 19.61
N ALA A 46 -14.23 -17.57 20.28
CA ALA A 46 -13.58 -16.71 21.27
C ALA A 46 -13.00 -15.44 20.63
N LEU A 47 -12.36 -15.57 19.47
CA LEU A 47 -11.83 -14.43 18.72
C LEU A 47 -12.96 -13.50 18.24
N GLN A 48 -14.03 -14.06 17.68
CA GLN A 48 -15.20 -13.29 17.23
C GLN A 48 -15.90 -12.57 18.38
N ARG A 49 -15.98 -13.20 19.56
CA ARG A 49 -16.45 -12.52 20.78
C ARG A 49 -15.52 -11.37 21.17
N SER A 50 -14.22 -11.59 21.20
CA SER A 50 -13.25 -10.52 21.52
C SER A 50 -13.31 -9.36 20.53
N GLU A 51 -13.50 -9.61 19.23
CA GLU A 51 -13.65 -8.56 18.22
C GLU A 51 -14.87 -7.70 18.49
N ARG A 52 -16.04 -8.33 18.70
CA ARG A 52 -17.29 -7.63 19.04
C ARG A 52 -17.14 -6.78 20.30
N THR A 53 -16.53 -7.34 21.35
CA THR A 53 -16.23 -6.59 22.57
C THR A 53 -15.31 -5.38 22.32
N LEU A 54 -14.25 -5.53 21.51
CA LEU A 54 -13.38 -4.40 21.13
C LEU A 54 -14.11 -3.34 20.30
N LEU A 55 -15.16 -3.72 19.57
CA LEU A 55 -16.04 -2.82 18.83
C LEU A 55 -17.13 -2.18 19.69
N GLY A 56 -17.20 -2.51 20.98
CA GLY A 56 -18.20 -1.99 21.92
C GLY A 56 -19.54 -2.74 21.88
N GLU A 57 -19.57 -3.95 21.33
CA GLU A 57 -20.74 -4.83 21.29
C GLU A 57 -20.69 -5.88 22.42
N ASP A 58 -21.85 -6.46 22.78
CA ASP A 58 -21.99 -7.55 23.77
C ASP A 58 -21.34 -7.28 25.15
N LEU A 59 -21.34 -6.03 25.60
CA LEU A 59 -20.67 -5.59 26.83
C LEU A 59 -21.38 -6.01 28.12
N ASP A 60 -22.65 -6.40 28.05
CA ASP A 60 -23.49 -6.76 29.22
C ASP A 60 -22.92 -7.92 30.04
N SER A 61 -22.07 -8.74 29.42
CA SER A 61 -21.42 -9.89 30.06
C SER A 61 -20.17 -9.53 30.89
N LEU A 62 -19.65 -8.31 30.74
CA LEU A 62 -18.43 -7.85 31.39
C LEU A 62 -18.73 -7.18 32.74
N ASN A 63 -17.85 -7.39 33.71
CA ASN A 63 -17.90 -6.63 34.96
C ASN A 63 -17.18 -5.27 34.82
N THR A 64 -17.33 -4.40 35.83
CA THR A 64 -16.75 -3.04 35.80
C THR A 64 -15.24 -3.04 35.61
N ARG A 65 -14.52 -3.96 36.24
CA ARG A 65 -13.07 -4.07 36.13
C ARG A 65 -12.64 -4.48 34.72
N GLU A 66 -13.34 -5.43 34.12
CA GLU A 66 -13.09 -5.86 32.73
C GLU A 66 -13.38 -4.74 31.75
N LEU A 67 -14.43 -3.95 32.00
CA LEU A 67 -14.77 -2.79 31.18
C LEU A 67 -13.71 -1.69 31.26
N GLU A 68 -13.21 -1.38 32.46
CA GLU A 68 -12.08 -0.45 32.66
C GLU A 68 -10.81 -0.94 31.94
N GLN A 69 -10.52 -2.24 31.98
CA GLN A 69 -9.38 -2.81 31.27
C GLN A 69 -9.53 -2.68 29.75
N LEU A 70 -10.72 -2.94 29.22
CA LEU A 70 -11.05 -2.79 27.81
C LEU A 70 -10.89 -1.33 27.36
N GLU A 71 -11.43 -0.39 28.12
CA GLU A 71 -11.30 1.05 27.85
C GLU A 71 -9.83 1.47 27.80
N ASN A 72 -9.05 1.10 28.81
CA ASN A 72 -7.62 1.42 28.87
C ASN A 72 -6.86 0.83 27.67
N GLN A 73 -7.17 -0.41 27.26
CA GLN A 73 -6.55 -1.06 26.10
C GLN A 73 -6.87 -0.30 24.79
N LEU A 74 -8.12 0.11 24.62
CA LEU A 74 -8.55 0.89 23.46
C LEU A 74 -7.93 2.28 23.45
N GLU A 75 -7.86 2.97 24.59
CA GLU A 75 -7.24 4.28 24.70
C GLU A 75 -5.75 4.23 24.35
N MET A 76 -5.01 3.25 24.90
CA MET A 76 -3.59 3.08 24.63
C MET A 76 -3.32 2.81 23.14
N SER A 77 -4.07 1.88 22.53
CA SER A 77 -3.90 1.54 21.12
C SER A 77 -4.27 2.70 20.20
N LEU A 78 -5.34 3.43 20.51
CA LEU A 78 -5.76 4.62 19.75
C LEU A 78 -4.72 5.74 19.84
N LYS A 79 -4.17 6.00 21.03
CA LYS A 79 -3.07 6.95 21.22
C LYS A 79 -1.85 6.56 20.39
N HIS A 80 -1.49 5.28 20.39
CA HIS A 80 -0.37 4.77 19.61
C HIS A 80 -0.59 4.97 18.10
N ILE A 81 -1.75 4.59 17.56
CA ILE A 81 -2.10 4.75 16.14
C ILE A 81 -2.06 6.23 15.74
N ARG A 82 -2.64 7.13 16.56
CA ARG A 82 -2.61 8.57 16.32
C ARG A 82 -1.19 9.11 16.32
N SER A 83 -0.35 8.66 17.25
CA SER A 83 1.06 9.06 17.31
C SER A 83 1.80 8.67 16.03
N ILE A 84 1.66 7.41 15.58
CA ILE A 84 2.29 6.95 14.33
C ILE A 84 1.79 7.75 13.14
N LYS A 85 0.48 7.91 13.00
CA LYS A 85 -0.12 8.68 11.90
C LYS A 85 0.40 10.11 11.86
N THR A 86 0.49 10.76 13.02
CA THR A 86 1.01 12.12 13.14
C THR A 86 2.48 12.18 12.75
N GLN A 87 3.30 11.24 13.24
CA GLN A 87 4.72 11.20 12.89
C GLN A 87 4.93 11.02 11.39
N VAL A 88 4.22 10.08 10.76
CA VAL A 88 4.30 9.85 9.31
C VAL A 88 3.93 11.11 8.52
N MET A 89 2.88 11.83 8.93
CA MET A 89 2.48 13.08 8.29
C MET A 89 3.53 14.19 8.46
N LEU A 90 4.15 14.30 9.64
CA LEU A 90 5.22 15.26 9.90
C LEU A 90 6.48 14.95 9.08
N ASP A 91 6.84 13.67 8.94
CA ASP A 91 7.99 13.25 8.14
C ASP A 91 7.75 13.59 6.66
N GLN A 92 6.56 13.28 6.13
CA GLN A 92 6.17 13.65 4.76
C GLN A 92 6.20 15.16 4.54
N LEU A 93 5.68 15.94 5.49
CA LEU A 93 5.71 17.40 5.41
C LEU A 93 7.15 17.94 5.39
N CYS A 94 8.03 17.41 6.24
CA CYS A 94 9.44 17.79 6.26
C CYS A 94 10.14 17.48 4.94
N ASP A 95 9.90 16.30 4.37
CA ASP A 95 10.48 15.89 3.09
C ASP A 95 10.01 16.77 1.93
N LEU A 96 8.72 17.10 1.89
CA LEU A 96 8.16 18.00 0.88
C LEU A 96 8.73 19.41 1.02
N LYS A 97 8.83 19.96 2.24
CA LYS A 97 9.46 21.27 2.47
C LYS A 97 10.92 21.29 2.02
N ARG A 98 11.67 20.22 2.28
CA ARG A 98 13.07 20.12 1.81
C ARG A 98 13.14 20.12 0.28
N LYS A 99 12.27 19.36 -0.39
CA LYS A 99 12.18 19.33 -1.86
C LYS A 99 11.79 20.69 -2.44
N GLU A 100 10.81 21.36 -1.83
CA GLU A 100 10.39 22.71 -2.21
C GLU A 100 11.58 23.68 -2.15
N GLN A 101 12.33 23.70 -1.05
CA GLN A 101 13.50 24.56 -0.89
C GLN A 101 14.58 24.28 -1.96
N MET A 102 14.90 23.02 -2.22
CA MET A 102 15.88 22.66 -3.25
C MET A 102 15.43 23.10 -4.66
N LEU A 103 14.15 22.93 -4.97
CA LEU A 103 13.59 23.37 -6.26
C LEU A 103 13.56 24.89 -6.38
N GLN A 104 13.20 25.61 -5.31
CA GLN A 104 13.24 27.08 -5.28
C GLN A 104 14.66 27.60 -5.49
N GLU A 105 15.65 26.99 -4.84
CA GLU A 105 17.07 27.31 -5.01
C GLU A 105 17.53 27.09 -6.46
N SER A 106 17.26 25.89 -7.00
CA SER A 106 17.59 25.56 -8.39
C SER A 106 16.93 26.52 -9.39
N ASN A 107 15.64 26.82 -9.19
CA ASN A 107 14.90 27.75 -10.04
C ASN A 107 15.48 29.17 -9.95
N ARG A 108 15.87 29.63 -8.76
CA ARG A 108 16.54 30.93 -8.57
C ARG A 108 17.85 31.00 -9.37
N VAL A 109 18.70 29.97 -9.25
CA VAL A 109 19.97 29.89 -10.00
C VAL A 109 19.73 29.88 -11.51
N LEU A 110 18.74 29.12 -11.99
CA LEU A 110 18.40 29.07 -13.42
C LEU A 110 17.90 30.43 -13.94
N ARG A 111 17.05 31.12 -13.18
CA ARG A 111 16.57 32.47 -13.53
C ARG A 111 17.71 33.48 -13.59
N GLN A 112 18.64 33.41 -12.63
CA GLN A 112 19.83 34.26 -12.64
C GLN A 112 20.69 34.00 -13.88
N LYS A 113 20.97 32.73 -14.21
CA LYS A 113 21.70 32.37 -15.43
C LYS A 113 21.01 32.83 -16.71
N LEU A 114 19.68 32.80 -16.77
CA LEU A 114 18.94 33.29 -17.93
C LEU A 114 19.06 34.82 -18.08
N GLN A 115 19.08 35.53 -16.96
CA GLN A 115 19.25 36.98 -16.95
C GLN A 115 20.69 37.41 -17.30
N GLU A 116 21.70 36.66 -16.82
CA GLU A 116 23.11 36.88 -17.13
C GLU A 116 23.45 36.51 -18.59
N ASN A 117 22.82 35.48 -19.14
CA ASN A 117 22.92 35.09 -20.56
C ASN A 117 21.87 35.80 -21.42
N GLY A 118 21.82 37.14 -21.37
CA GLY A 118 20.90 37.97 -22.16
C GLY A 118 20.80 37.56 -23.65
N PRO A 119 19.83 38.09 -24.42
CA PRO A 119 19.42 37.57 -25.73
C PRO A 119 20.56 37.33 -26.75
N GLU A 120 21.71 37.97 -26.57
CA GLU A 120 22.94 37.75 -27.34
C GLU A 120 23.54 36.33 -27.18
N ASN A 121 23.50 35.73 -25.99
CA ASN A 121 24.02 34.35 -25.78
C ASN A 121 23.02 33.27 -26.23
N CYS A 122 21.73 33.58 -26.28
CA CYS A 122 20.70 32.67 -26.80
C CYS A 122 20.78 32.53 -28.32
N LEU A 123 21.09 33.62 -29.03
CA LEU A 123 21.38 33.61 -30.47
C LEU A 123 22.69 32.87 -30.79
N GLN A 124 23.72 33.00 -29.94
CA GLN A 124 25.01 32.33 -30.12
C GLN A 124 24.91 30.79 -30.02
N LEU A 125 24.08 30.26 -29.11
CA LEU A 125 23.84 28.80 -29.00
C LEU A 125 22.98 28.24 -30.15
N MET A 126 22.14 29.08 -30.76
CA MET A 126 21.22 28.68 -31.83
C MET A 126 21.89 28.65 -33.22
N TRP A 127 22.94 29.46 -33.42
CA TRP A 127 23.72 29.48 -34.66
C TRP A 127 25.02 28.64 -34.62
N GLY A 128 25.37 28.05 -33.47
CA GLY A 128 26.60 27.26 -33.31
C GLY A 128 26.57 25.82 -33.85
N ILE A 129 25.45 25.34 -34.41
CA ILE A 129 25.32 23.95 -34.91
C ILE A 129 25.46 23.84 -36.45
N ASN A 130 25.45 24.95 -37.19
CA ASN A 130 25.50 24.88 -38.66
C ASN A 130 26.78 25.50 -39.21
N GLY A 131 27.78 24.66 -39.36
CA GLY A 131 29.03 24.98 -40.01
C GLY A 131 29.53 23.87 -40.91
N VAL A 132 28.70 23.35 -41.83
CA VAL A 132 29.13 22.63 -43.05
C VAL A 132 28.10 22.87 -44.17
N ASP A 133 28.50 23.74 -45.10
CA ASP A 133 28.40 23.58 -46.55
C ASP A 133 27.06 23.77 -47.29
N SER A 134 27.07 24.80 -48.15
CA SER A 134 26.49 24.88 -49.50
C SER A 134 24.97 24.73 -49.73
N GLY A 135 24.30 25.89 -49.80
CA GLY A 135 23.54 26.34 -50.99
C GLY A 135 22.23 25.66 -51.38
N ASP A 136 21.09 26.29 -51.05
CA ASP A 136 19.91 26.45 -51.94
C ASP A 136 18.90 27.48 -51.35
N PRO A 137 18.45 28.54 -52.07
CA PRO A 137 17.46 29.48 -51.58
C PRO A 137 16.06 29.17 -52.14
N SER A 138 15.36 28.18 -51.58
CA SER A 138 13.89 28.07 -51.71
C SER A 138 13.33 27.04 -50.75
N ALA A 139 12.90 27.48 -49.57
CA ALA A 139 11.90 26.77 -48.78
C ALA A 139 11.17 27.77 -47.86
N GLU A 140 9.86 27.86 -48.04
CA GLU A 140 8.93 28.66 -47.24
C GLU A 140 8.98 28.31 -45.75
N PRO A 141 8.68 29.25 -44.84
CA PRO A 141 8.63 28.97 -43.41
C PRO A 141 7.28 28.31 -43.05
N PRO A 142 7.24 27.26 -42.19
CA PRO A 142 5.98 26.80 -41.64
C PRO A 142 5.51 27.79 -40.59
N ALA A 143 4.31 28.32 -40.80
CA ALA A 143 3.51 28.99 -39.80
C ALA A 143 2.99 28.00 -38.75
N LEU A 144 2.44 28.56 -37.65
CA LEU A 144 1.70 27.92 -36.53
C LEU A 144 2.60 27.56 -35.34
N THR A 145 2.33 27.96 -34.09
CA THR A 145 1.10 28.44 -33.47
C THR A 145 1.43 29.04 -32.11
N GLN A 146 0.86 30.21 -31.79
CA GLN A 146 0.60 30.61 -30.41
C GLN A 146 -0.44 29.66 -29.80
N ASN A 147 -0.09 28.97 -28.71
CA ASN A 147 -0.98 28.52 -27.61
C ASN A 147 -0.23 27.52 -26.71
N VAL A 148 -0.32 27.49 -25.37
CA VAL A 148 -1.26 28.09 -24.41
C VAL A 148 -0.50 28.28 -23.09
N SER A 149 -0.47 29.51 -22.57
CA SER A 149 -0.43 29.71 -21.10
C SER A 149 -1.86 29.59 -20.60
N ALA A 150 -2.22 28.47 -19.98
CA ALA A 150 -3.34 28.38 -19.02
C ALA A 150 -3.46 26.95 -18.48
N GLY A 151 -3.44 26.81 -17.15
CA GLY A 151 -3.98 25.62 -16.49
C GLY A 151 -3.09 24.98 -15.44
N PHE A 152 -2.82 25.69 -14.33
CA PHE A 152 -2.41 25.01 -13.09
C PHE A 152 -3.03 25.61 -11.81
N VAL A 153 -4.25 26.12 -11.89
CA VAL A 153 -4.98 26.55 -10.69
C VAL A 153 -6.45 26.19 -10.80
N SER A 154 -6.81 24.92 -10.54
CA SER A 154 -8.11 24.57 -9.94
C SER A 154 -8.08 23.13 -9.45
N GLY A 155 -7.98 22.93 -8.14
CA GLY A 155 -8.03 21.58 -7.56
C GLY A 155 -7.83 21.47 -6.05
N TRP A 156 -7.88 22.60 -5.31
CA TRP A 156 -7.85 22.63 -3.85
C TRP A 156 -8.80 23.71 -3.37
N VAL A 157 -10.10 23.42 -3.39
CA VAL A 157 -11.12 23.92 -2.44
C VAL A 157 -12.06 22.74 -2.20
#